data_AF-A0A3G8YKS6-F1
#
_entry.id   AF-A0A3G8YKS6-F1
#
_cell.length_a   1.000
_cell.length_b   1.000
_cell.length_c   1.000
_cell.angle_alpha   90.00
_cell.angle_beta   90.00
_cell.angle_gamma   90.00
#
_symmetry.space_group_name_H-M   'P 1'
#
loop_
_entity.id
_entity.type
_entity.pdbx_description
1 polymer ?
#
loop_
_entity_poly.entity_id
_entity_poly.type
_entity_poly.pdbx_seq_one_letter_code
_entity_poly.pdbx_strand_id
1 'polypeptide(L)'
;MTVIEAMLSSTVLNMGEERAAMDQLLREFGIFSVVGAAPAFAGVGSASSIAGTREIAKRAGLYILLLGDRYGFVAPGTQLSATEREFDAAVETDPTKVLVYLKTGIDPDPEQVQFIARVRDYQKGYWTVDYQNSTELARHARDDINRWLEQRILLKDNHDIYDQFLFYALSIKPTSDTEMDYKKTKESVLLNYRIFDTEYILDFKRRQIATDFWGCVSQLIASFEAWKRSGYVSS
;
A
#
# COMPACT_ATOMS: atom_id res chain seq x y z
N MET A 1 -1.45 -3.66 -25.24
CA MET A 1 -1.77 -4.07 -23.86
C MET A 1 -0.75 -3.39 -22.96
N THR A 2 -1.17 -2.55 -22.04
CA THR A 2 -0.24 -1.81 -21.17
C THR A 2 0.32 -2.78 -20.14
N VAL A 3 1.65 -2.88 -20.08
CA VAL A 3 2.34 -3.72 -19.09
C VAL A 3 2.44 -2.95 -17.78
N ILE A 4 2.08 -3.57 -16.67
CA ILE A 4 2.16 -2.98 -15.33
C ILE A 4 3.56 -3.24 -14.77
N GLU A 5 4.30 -2.20 -14.39
CA GLU A 5 5.55 -2.39 -13.64
C GLU A 5 5.23 -2.86 -12.21
N ALA A 6 5.71 -4.05 -11.84
CA ALA A 6 5.62 -4.60 -10.50
C ALA A 6 7.00 -4.58 -9.84
N MET A 7 7.15 -3.78 -8.79
CA MET A 7 8.40 -3.72 -8.04
C MET A 7 8.39 -4.74 -6.90
N LEU A 8 9.43 -5.58 -6.85
CA LEU A 8 9.67 -6.53 -5.78
C LEU A 8 10.79 -6.03 -4.85
N SER A 9 10.41 -5.48 -3.69
CA SER A 9 11.33 -4.97 -2.68
C SER A 9 11.49 -5.94 -1.52
N SER A 10 12.74 -6.24 -1.18
CA SER A 10 13.13 -7.06 -0.05
C SER A 10 14.65 -6.97 0.15
N THR A 11 15.16 -7.55 1.24
CA THR A 11 16.59 -7.85 1.30
C THR A 11 16.95 -8.91 0.25
N VAL A 12 18.06 -8.72 -0.48
CA VAL A 12 18.41 -9.54 -1.66
C VAL A 12 19.15 -10.82 -1.27
N LEU A 13 20.00 -10.77 -0.23
CA LEU A 13 20.94 -11.86 0.09
C LEU A 13 20.27 -13.09 0.74
N ASN A 14 19.15 -12.90 1.43
CA ASN A 14 18.50 -13.90 2.30
C ASN A 14 17.07 -14.26 1.87
N MET A 15 16.57 -13.72 0.75
CA MET A 15 15.20 -13.94 0.27
C MET A 15 15.16 -14.47 -1.17
N GLY A 16 16.21 -15.19 -1.60
CA GLY A 16 16.34 -15.64 -2.98
C GLY A 16 15.19 -16.54 -3.46
N GLU A 17 14.76 -17.49 -2.63
CA GLU A 17 13.67 -18.42 -2.96
C GLU A 17 12.33 -17.71 -3.06
N GLU A 18 12.03 -16.83 -2.11
CA GLU A 18 10.82 -16.02 -2.09
C GLU A 18 10.74 -15.09 -3.29
N ARG A 19 11.88 -14.46 -3.63
CA ARG A 19 11.95 -13.57 -4.78
C ARG A 19 11.78 -14.29 -6.11
N ALA A 20 12.38 -15.48 -6.25
CA ALA A 20 12.21 -16.32 -7.42
C ALA A 20 10.74 -16.76 -7.59
N ALA A 21 10.08 -17.16 -6.50
CA ALA A 21 8.67 -17.54 -6.53
C ALA A 21 7.77 -16.35 -6.93
N MET A 22 8.03 -15.15 -6.41
CA MET A 22 7.29 -13.94 -6.77
C MET A 22 7.54 -13.49 -8.22
N ASP A 23 8.79 -13.53 -8.70
CA ASP A 23 9.11 -13.23 -10.10
C ASP A 23 8.40 -14.20 -11.04
N GLN A 24 8.45 -15.51 -10.74
CA GLN A 24 7.74 -16.53 -11.53
C GLN A 24 6.23 -16.25 -11.55
N LEU A 25 5.61 -16.03 -10.38
CA LEU A 25 4.18 -15.75 -10.28
C LEU A 25 3.78 -14.53 -11.12
N LEU A 26 4.52 -13.42 -11.00
CA LEU A 26 4.21 -12.19 -11.73
C LEU A 26 4.34 -12.39 -13.26
N ARG A 27 5.29 -13.20 -13.71
CA ARG A 27 5.41 -13.57 -15.13
C ARG A 27 4.23 -14.41 -15.63
N GLU A 28 3.68 -15.29 -14.80
CA GLU A 28 2.53 -16.14 -15.16
C GLU A 28 1.26 -15.33 -15.43
N PHE A 29 1.10 -14.15 -14.81
CA PHE A 29 -0.01 -13.24 -15.13
C PHE A 29 0.09 -12.66 -16.55
N GLY A 30 1.29 -12.61 -17.16
CA GLY A 30 1.51 -12.11 -18.52
C GLY A 30 1.30 -10.61 -18.71
N ILE A 31 0.97 -9.86 -17.65
CA ILE A 31 0.68 -8.42 -17.70
C ILE A 31 1.69 -7.58 -16.91
N PHE A 32 2.60 -8.21 -16.16
CA PHE A 32 3.57 -7.53 -15.33
C PHE A 32 4.96 -7.52 -15.96
N SER A 33 5.66 -6.39 -15.81
CA SER A 33 7.10 -6.28 -15.95
C SER A 33 7.71 -6.20 -14.55
N VAL A 34 8.45 -7.23 -14.15
CA VAL A 34 9.05 -7.30 -12.81
C VAL A 34 10.31 -6.44 -12.78
N VAL A 35 10.37 -5.51 -11.82
CA VAL A 35 11.53 -4.64 -11.57
C VAL A 35 12.00 -4.82 -10.13
N GLY A 36 13.30 -4.59 -9.91
CA GLY A 36 13.90 -4.76 -8.57
C GLY A 36 14.09 -6.20 -8.11
N ALA A 37 13.75 -7.23 -8.91
CA ALA A 37 13.83 -8.65 -8.53
C ALA A 37 15.21 -9.33 -8.70
N ALA A 38 16.05 -8.86 -9.62
CA ALA A 38 17.41 -9.40 -9.82
C ALA A 38 18.43 -8.80 -8.82
N PRO A 39 19.56 -9.49 -8.52
CA PRO A 39 20.74 -8.76 -8.04
C PRO A 39 21.02 -7.66 -9.06
N ALA A 40 21.38 -6.48 -8.58
CA ALA A 40 21.50 -5.25 -9.35
C ALA A 40 21.87 -5.46 -10.83
N PHE A 41 21.18 -4.73 -11.71
CA PHE A 41 21.46 -4.54 -13.15
C PHE A 41 20.74 -5.46 -14.16
N ALA A 42 19.52 -5.06 -14.51
CA ALA A 42 19.14 -4.99 -15.92
C ALA A 42 19.18 -3.52 -16.36
N GLY A 43 20.40 -3.01 -16.61
CA GLY A 43 20.65 -1.65 -17.12
C GLY A 43 21.51 -0.79 -16.20
N VAL A 44 22.67 -0.35 -16.71
CA VAL A 44 23.49 0.71 -16.09
C VAL A 44 22.80 2.05 -16.39
N GLY A 45 21.92 2.49 -15.48
CA GLY A 45 21.36 3.84 -15.55
C GLY A 45 22.36 4.89 -15.07
N SER A 46 22.23 6.14 -15.53
CA SER A 46 23.06 7.28 -15.09
C SER A 46 22.68 7.80 -13.69
N ALA A 47 21.82 7.09 -12.95
CA ALA A 47 21.39 7.45 -11.60
C ALA A 47 22.11 6.60 -10.55
N SER A 48 22.34 7.15 -9.35
CA SER A 48 22.79 6.35 -8.21
C SER A 48 21.76 5.27 -7.90
N SER A 49 22.19 4.08 -7.45
CA SER A 49 21.27 2.97 -7.12
C SER A 49 20.16 3.41 -6.15
N ILE A 50 20.49 4.30 -5.21
CA ILE A 50 19.61 4.93 -4.21
C ILE A 50 18.50 5.79 -4.83
N ALA A 51 18.82 6.54 -5.91
CA ALA A 51 17.84 7.36 -6.62
C ALA A 51 17.04 6.50 -7.61
N GLY A 52 17.70 5.55 -8.26
CA GLY A 52 17.08 4.63 -9.21
C GLY A 52 15.98 3.78 -8.59
N THR A 53 16.24 3.10 -7.47
CA THR A 53 15.22 2.22 -6.87
C THR A 53 14.05 2.98 -6.25
N ARG A 54 14.31 4.17 -5.70
CA ARG A 54 13.26 5.06 -5.19
C ARG A 54 12.30 5.51 -6.30
N GLU A 55 12.83 5.96 -7.44
CA GLU A 55 11.98 6.39 -8.57
C GLU A 55 11.22 5.22 -9.20
N ILE A 56 11.81 4.01 -9.20
CA ILE A 56 11.09 2.78 -9.57
C ILE A 56 9.92 2.54 -8.60
N ALA A 57 10.13 2.64 -7.29
CA ALA A 57 9.05 2.47 -6.30
C ALA A 57 7.93 3.49 -6.48
N LYS A 58 8.26 4.74 -6.83
CA LYS A 58 7.30 5.79 -7.13
C LYS A 58 6.43 5.50 -8.34
N ARG A 59 7.04 5.07 -9.44
CA ARG A 59 6.34 4.89 -10.72
C ARG A 59 5.70 3.50 -10.89
N ALA A 60 6.17 2.50 -10.15
CA ALA A 60 5.65 1.15 -10.24
C ALA A 60 4.13 1.17 -10.01
N GLY A 61 3.41 0.39 -10.81
CA GLY A 61 1.96 0.26 -10.69
C GLY A 61 1.57 -0.67 -9.56
N LEU A 62 2.40 -1.68 -9.26
CA LEU A 62 2.27 -2.57 -8.12
C LEU A 62 3.59 -2.57 -7.33
N TYR A 63 3.51 -2.43 -6.01
CA TYR A 63 4.66 -2.51 -5.12
C TYR A 63 4.48 -3.68 -4.15
N ILE A 64 5.45 -4.58 -4.12
CA ILE A 64 5.42 -5.78 -3.28
C ILE A 64 6.58 -5.72 -2.32
N LEU A 65 6.27 -5.75 -1.03
CA LEU A 65 7.24 -5.77 0.06
C LEU A 65 7.29 -7.17 0.68
N LEU A 66 8.47 -7.80 0.66
CA LEU A 66 8.74 -9.02 1.41
C LEU A 66 9.57 -8.67 2.65
N LEU A 67 9.04 -8.96 3.82
CA LEU A 67 9.68 -8.75 5.11
C LEU A 67 10.29 -10.07 5.62
N GLY A 68 11.59 -10.02 5.94
CA GLY A 68 12.37 -11.13 6.50
C GLY A 68 13.06 -10.74 7.81
N ASP A 69 14.13 -11.46 8.17
CA ASP A 69 14.90 -11.29 9.42
C ASP A 69 15.87 -10.09 9.39
N ARG A 70 16.19 -9.56 8.20
CA ARG A 70 17.19 -8.49 8.03
C ARG A 70 16.56 -7.18 7.60
N TYR A 71 16.98 -6.10 8.23
CA TYR A 71 16.61 -4.73 7.86
C TYR A 71 17.21 -4.30 6.52
N GLY A 72 18.42 -4.80 6.23
CA GLY A 72 19.12 -4.56 4.97
C GLY A 72 20.18 -3.47 5.08
N PHE A 73 20.66 -3.03 3.92
CA PHE A 73 21.78 -2.09 3.84
C PHE A 73 21.32 -0.65 4.06
N VAL A 74 21.93 0.03 5.04
CA VAL A 74 21.80 1.47 5.28
C VAL A 74 23.02 2.17 4.68
N ALA A 75 22.81 3.06 3.71
CA ALA A 75 23.90 3.77 3.07
C ALA A 75 24.52 4.82 4.01
N PRO A 76 25.83 5.07 3.96
CA PRO A 76 26.46 6.11 4.76
C PRO A 76 25.78 7.47 4.59
N GLY A 77 25.49 8.15 5.69
CA GLY A 77 24.78 9.44 5.69
C GLY A 77 23.26 9.34 5.53
N THR A 78 22.70 8.14 5.47
CA THR A 78 21.24 7.91 5.51
C THR A 78 20.84 7.24 6.83
N GLN A 79 19.56 7.34 7.20
CA GLN A 79 19.01 6.71 8.41
C GLN A 79 18.17 5.47 8.11
N LEU A 80 17.83 5.22 6.84
CA LEU A 80 16.88 4.20 6.44
C LEU A 80 17.53 3.20 5.49
N SER A 81 17.13 1.94 5.59
CA SER A 81 17.52 0.91 4.61
C SER A 81 16.98 1.23 3.22
N ALA A 82 17.58 0.62 2.19
CA ALA A 82 17.07 0.75 0.82
C ALA A 82 15.59 0.33 0.72
N THR A 83 15.23 -0.80 1.32
CA THR A 83 13.87 -1.35 1.37
C THR A 83 12.89 -0.38 2.02
N GLU A 84 13.26 0.23 3.15
CA GLU A 84 12.39 1.18 3.84
C GLU A 84 12.17 2.45 3.01
N ARG A 85 13.21 2.96 2.34
CA ARG A 85 13.10 4.13 1.44
C ARG A 85 12.23 3.86 0.22
N GLU A 86 12.30 2.65 -0.31
CA GLU A 86 11.44 2.20 -1.42
C GLU A 86 9.98 2.11 -0.98
N PHE A 87 9.74 1.55 0.21
CA PHE A 87 8.40 1.49 0.80
C PHE A 87 7.83 2.90 0.99
N ASP A 88 8.57 3.80 1.64
CA ASP A 88 8.11 5.18 1.86
C ASP A 88 7.78 5.88 0.53
N ALA A 89 8.57 5.65 -0.51
CA ALA A 89 8.33 6.26 -1.83
C ALA A 89 7.14 5.66 -2.58
N ALA A 90 6.89 4.36 -2.44
CA ALA A 90 5.69 3.74 -2.98
C ALA A 90 4.44 4.31 -2.29
N VAL A 91 4.44 4.36 -0.96
CA VAL A 91 3.34 4.89 -0.14
C VAL A 91 3.08 6.37 -0.42
N GLU A 92 4.14 7.19 -0.56
CA GLU A 92 4.03 8.63 -0.87
C GLU A 92 3.22 8.91 -2.15
N THR A 93 3.28 7.99 -3.12
CA THR A 93 2.66 8.19 -4.44
C THR A 93 1.28 7.56 -4.57
N ASP A 94 1.12 6.34 -4.06
CA ASP A 94 -0.12 5.59 -4.09
C ASP A 94 -0.08 4.55 -2.94
N PRO A 95 -0.68 4.84 -1.79
CA PRO A 95 -0.76 3.88 -0.68
C PRO A 95 -1.49 2.59 -1.06
N THR A 96 -2.39 2.63 -2.05
CA THR A 96 -3.24 1.48 -2.41
C THR A 96 -2.53 0.48 -3.34
N LYS A 97 -1.28 0.73 -3.75
CA LYS A 97 -0.52 -0.16 -4.64
C LYS A 97 0.37 -1.17 -3.91
N VAL A 98 0.36 -1.14 -2.59
CA VAL A 98 1.31 -1.86 -1.75
C VAL A 98 0.69 -3.18 -1.27
N LEU A 99 1.39 -4.29 -1.53
CA LEU A 99 1.12 -5.60 -0.94
C LEU A 99 2.31 -6.00 -0.06
N VAL A 100 2.03 -6.51 1.15
CA VAL A 100 3.07 -6.82 2.14
C VAL A 100 2.96 -8.26 2.62
N TYR A 101 4.08 -8.98 2.58
CA TYR A 101 4.19 -10.36 3.04
C TYR A 101 5.30 -10.48 4.09
N LEU A 102 5.02 -11.16 5.20
CA LEU A 102 5.96 -11.34 6.30
C LEU A 102 6.34 -12.81 6.47
N LYS A 103 7.64 -13.10 6.40
CA LYS A 103 8.16 -14.43 6.72
C LYS A 103 8.02 -14.69 8.22
N THR A 104 7.52 -15.85 8.59
CA THR A 104 7.37 -16.28 9.99
C THR A 104 8.48 -17.23 10.41
N GLY A 105 8.62 -17.45 11.73
CA GLY A 105 9.69 -18.30 12.28
C GLY A 105 11.09 -17.68 12.15
N ILE A 106 11.16 -16.35 12.07
CA ILE A 106 12.39 -15.56 11.95
C ILE A 106 12.72 -14.86 13.28
N ASP A 107 13.97 -14.46 13.43
CA ASP A 107 14.46 -13.60 14.52
C ASP A 107 14.98 -12.28 13.93
N PRO A 108 14.09 -11.26 13.78
CA PRO A 108 14.46 -10.03 13.09
C PRO A 108 15.43 -9.19 13.89
N ASP A 109 16.37 -8.53 13.20
CA ASP A 109 17.22 -7.53 13.85
C ASP A 109 16.39 -6.34 14.42
N PRO A 110 16.92 -5.57 15.39
CA PRO A 110 16.14 -4.55 16.09
C PRO A 110 15.55 -3.47 15.18
N GLU A 111 16.23 -3.11 14.10
CA GLU A 111 15.75 -2.12 13.13
C GLU A 111 14.62 -2.72 12.27
N GLN A 112 14.74 -3.99 11.87
CA GLN A 112 13.69 -4.71 11.17
C GLN A 112 12.44 -4.90 12.04
N VAL A 113 12.59 -5.14 13.35
CA VAL A 113 11.44 -5.17 14.28
C VAL A 113 10.68 -3.85 14.25
N GLN A 114 11.38 -2.71 14.29
CA GLN A 114 10.75 -1.39 14.24
C GLN A 114 10.05 -1.15 12.89
N PHE A 115 10.69 -1.53 11.79
CA PHE A 115 10.11 -1.40 10.46
C PHE A 115 8.87 -2.29 10.29
N ILE A 116 8.92 -3.57 10.72
CA ILE A 116 7.77 -4.47 10.73
C ILE A 116 6.62 -3.88 11.55
N ALA A 117 6.91 -3.36 12.75
CA ALA A 117 5.89 -2.74 13.62
C ALA A 117 5.22 -1.53 12.94
N ARG A 118 5.99 -0.68 12.26
CA ARG A 118 5.47 0.46 11.49
C ARG A 118 4.58 0.00 10.33
N VAL A 119 5.02 -0.99 9.58
CA VAL A 119 4.26 -1.53 8.44
C VAL A 119 2.98 -2.21 8.91
N ARG A 120 2.99 -2.87 10.07
CA ARG A 120 1.82 -3.57 10.66
C ARG A 120 0.94 -2.69 11.56
N ASP A 121 1.18 -1.39 11.63
CA ASP A 121 0.37 -0.52 12.48
C ASP A 121 -1.12 -0.66 12.12
N TYR A 122 -1.95 -0.91 13.13
CA TYR A 122 -3.36 -1.26 12.93
C TYR A 122 -4.17 -0.14 12.28
N GLN A 123 -3.79 1.12 12.50
CA GLN A 123 -4.54 2.29 12.02
C GLN A 123 -3.93 2.91 10.76
N LYS A 124 -2.61 2.86 10.64
CA LYS A 124 -1.83 3.61 9.65
C LYS A 124 -0.99 2.73 8.72
N GLY A 125 -0.87 1.46 9.06
CA GLY A 125 -0.08 0.48 8.34
C GLY A 125 -0.91 -0.29 7.32
N TYR A 126 -0.39 -1.47 6.98
CA TYR A 126 -0.91 -2.37 5.98
C TYR A 126 -1.30 -3.70 6.62
N TRP A 127 -2.28 -4.35 6.00
CA TRP A 127 -2.46 -5.76 6.23
C TRP A 127 -1.22 -6.52 5.74
N THR A 128 -0.69 -7.39 6.59
CA THR A 128 0.44 -8.25 6.24
C THR A 128 0.00 -9.70 6.18
N VAL A 129 0.36 -10.39 5.11
CA VAL A 129 0.12 -11.83 5.01
C VAL A 129 1.35 -12.59 5.48
N ASP A 130 1.17 -13.37 6.53
CA ASP A 130 2.21 -14.22 7.10
C ASP A 130 2.41 -15.46 6.22
N TYR A 131 3.66 -15.87 6.00
CA TYR A 131 4.01 -17.08 5.26
C TYR A 131 5.24 -17.79 5.87
N GLN A 132 5.37 -19.09 5.63
CA GLN A 132 6.49 -19.91 6.09
C GLN A 132 7.49 -20.24 4.98
N ASN A 133 7.02 -20.37 3.74
CA ASN A 133 7.84 -20.78 2.60
C ASN A 133 7.36 -20.16 1.29
N SER A 134 8.17 -20.28 0.24
CA SER A 134 7.94 -19.69 -1.07
C SER A 134 6.68 -20.20 -1.79
N THR A 135 6.27 -21.45 -1.53
CA THR A 135 5.02 -22.01 -2.11
C THR A 135 3.80 -21.35 -1.49
N GLU A 136 3.78 -21.19 -0.17
CA GLU A 136 2.71 -20.50 0.54
C GLU A 136 2.65 -19.01 0.12
N LEU A 137 3.80 -18.34 0.04
CA LEU A 137 3.90 -16.97 -0.45
C LEU A 137 3.26 -16.81 -1.83
N ALA A 138 3.63 -17.65 -2.80
CA ALA A 138 3.09 -17.57 -4.15
C ALA A 138 1.57 -17.81 -4.20
N ARG A 139 1.04 -18.70 -3.36
CA ARG A 139 -0.41 -18.94 -3.27
C ARG A 139 -1.15 -17.71 -2.76
N HIS A 140 -0.75 -17.19 -1.60
CA HIS A 140 -1.38 -16.00 -1.03
C HIS A 140 -1.27 -14.81 -1.98
N ALA A 141 -0.08 -14.61 -2.56
CA ALA A 141 0.16 -13.48 -3.46
C ALA A 141 -0.67 -13.54 -4.74
N ARG A 142 -0.97 -14.73 -5.26
CA ARG A 142 -1.86 -14.86 -6.42
C ARG A 142 -3.26 -14.32 -6.11
N ASP A 143 -3.82 -14.72 -4.98
CA ASP A 143 -5.17 -14.32 -4.57
C ASP A 143 -5.23 -12.80 -4.34
N ASP A 144 -4.22 -12.25 -3.68
CA ASP A 144 -4.14 -10.82 -3.39
C ASP A 144 -3.89 -9.97 -4.64
N ILE A 145 -3.05 -10.44 -5.58
CA ILE A 145 -2.85 -9.75 -6.87
C ILE A 145 -4.13 -9.74 -7.70
N ASN A 146 -4.90 -10.83 -7.73
CA ASN A 146 -6.20 -10.85 -8.40
C ASN A 146 -7.17 -9.82 -7.80
N ARG A 147 -7.30 -9.79 -6.47
CA ARG A 147 -8.13 -8.81 -5.78
C ARG A 147 -7.67 -7.37 -6.05
N TRP A 148 -6.35 -7.15 -6.04
CA TRP A 148 -5.77 -5.87 -6.37
C TRP A 148 -6.08 -5.45 -7.82
N LEU A 149 -5.97 -6.35 -8.80
CA LEU A 149 -6.32 -6.08 -10.19
C LEU A 149 -7.81 -5.71 -10.37
N GLU A 150 -8.71 -6.42 -9.68
CA GLU A 150 -10.14 -6.10 -9.69
C GLU A 150 -10.39 -4.67 -9.18
N GLN A 151 -9.75 -4.28 -8.08
CA GLN A 151 -9.84 -2.92 -7.54
C GLN A 151 -9.29 -1.88 -8.51
N ARG A 152 -8.20 -2.21 -9.22
CA ARG A 152 -7.58 -1.30 -10.20
C ARG A 152 -8.43 -1.08 -11.44
N ILE A 153 -9.16 -2.09 -11.88
CA ILE A 153 -10.12 -1.95 -12.99
C ILE A 153 -11.24 -0.97 -12.62
N LEU A 154 -11.70 -1.01 -11.37
CA LEU A 154 -12.75 -0.12 -10.87
C LEU A 154 -12.31 1.33 -10.75
N LEU A 155 -11.02 1.56 -10.45
CA LEU A 155 -10.48 2.91 -10.29
C LEU A 155 -10.51 3.71 -11.62
N LYS A 156 -10.39 3.08 -12.81
CA LYS A 156 -10.15 3.76 -14.12
C LYS A 156 -8.97 4.76 -14.06
N ASP A 157 -8.52 5.35 -15.18
CA ASP A 157 -7.48 6.40 -15.40
C ASP A 157 -6.48 6.87 -14.30
N ASN A 158 -5.58 7.81 -14.65
CA ASN A 158 -4.45 8.25 -13.81
C ASN A 158 -4.92 9.11 -12.62
N HIS A 159 -5.31 8.45 -11.52
CA HIS A 159 -5.87 9.07 -10.32
C HIS A 159 -4.80 9.48 -9.31
N ASP A 160 -4.88 10.72 -8.81
CA ASP A 160 -4.00 11.18 -7.74
C ASP A 160 -4.38 10.53 -6.39
N ILE A 161 -3.49 10.66 -5.39
CA ILE A 161 -3.73 10.10 -4.04
C ILE A 161 -5.06 10.55 -3.41
N TYR A 162 -5.61 11.70 -3.81
CA TYR A 162 -6.87 12.21 -3.29
C TYR A 162 -8.06 11.57 -3.98
N ASP A 163 -7.94 11.26 -5.27
CA ASP A 163 -8.93 10.48 -6.00
C ASP A 163 -8.98 9.04 -5.49
N GLN A 164 -7.82 8.46 -5.12
CA GLN A 164 -7.76 7.15 -4.44
C GLN A 164 -8.46 7.19 -3.08
N PHE A 165 -8.22 8.25 -2.30
CA PHE A 165 -8.90 8.44 -1.02
C PHE A 165 -10.42 8.55 -1.20
N LEU A 166 -10.86 9.32 -2.19
CA LEU A 166 -12.28 9.46 -2.55
C LEU A 166 -12.89 8.12 -2.97
N PHE A 167 -12.21 7.36 -3.82
CA PHE A 167 -12.69 6.05 -4.24
C PHE A 167 -12.87 5.11 -3.05
N TYR A 168 -11.88 5.09 -2.14
CA TYR A 168 -11.98 4.30 -0.92
C TYR A 168 -13.20 4.76 -0.10
N ALA A 169 -13.33 6.06 0.17
CA ALA A 169 -14.45 6.62 0.91
C ALA A 169 -15.82 6.30 0.29
N LEU A 170 -15.93 6.34 -1.04
CA LEU A 170 -17.15 5.98 -1.78
C LEU A 170 -17.47 4.48 -1.70
N SER A 171 -16.44 3.63 -1.58
CA SER A 171 -16.59 2.17 -1.49
C SER A 171 -17.01 1.68 -0.10
N ILE A 172 -16.72 2.44 0.95
CA ILE A 172 -17.10 2.11 2.33
C ILE A 172 -18.26 2.99 2.79
N LYS A 173 -19.48 2.42 2.80
CA LYS A 173 -20.66 3.12 3.30
C LYS A 173 -21.01 2.68 4.72
N PRO A 174 -21.45 3.59 5.61
CA PRO A 174 -21.89 3.23 6.95
C PRO A 174 -23.14 2.35 6.94
N THR A 175 -24.06 2.58 5.98
CA THR A 175 -25.29 1.79 5.75
C THR A 175 -25.63 1.71 4.25
N SER A 176 -26.52 0.81 3.84
CA SER A 176 -26.98 0.69 2.45
C SER A 176 -27.64 1.97 1.93
N ASP A 177 -28.35 2.68 2.82
CA ASP A 177 -29.19 3.83 2.47
C ASP A 177 -28.41 5.16 2.55
N THR A 178 -27.09 5.08 2.72
CA THR A 178 -26.25 6.27 2.79
C THR A 178 -26.08 6.88 1.41
N GLU A 179 -26.53 8.13 1.30
CA GLU A 179 -26.19 9.04 0.21
C GLU A 179 -24.88 9.75 0.55
N MET A 180 -24.03 9.93 -0.46
CA MET A 180 -22.75 10.60 -0.29
C MET A 180 -22.48 11.54 -1.45
N ASP A 181 -22.18 12.79 -1.11
CA ASP A 181 -21.65 13.80 -2.02
C ASP A 181 -20.22 14.16 -1.60
N TYR A 182 -19.41 14.67 -2.53
CA TYR A 182 -18.07 15.13 -2.21
C TYR A 182 -17.66 16.37 -2.97
N LYS A 183 -16.69 17.10 -2.41
CA LYS A 183 -16.05 18.24 -3.07
C LYS A 183 -14.55 18.19 -2.85
N LYS A 184 -13.79 18.08 -3.95
CA LYS A 184 -12.34 18.21 -3.97
C LYS A 184 -11.97 19.69 -4.19
N THR A 185 -11.28 20.30 -3.22
CA THR A 185 -10.74 21.66 -3.32
C THR A 185 -9.21 21.62 -3.43
N LYS A 186 -8.56 22.79 -3.50
CA LYS A 186 -7.09 22.89 -3.49
C LYS A 186 -6.48 22.55 -2.13
N GLU A 187 -7.27 22.61 -1.06
CA GLU A 187 -6.82 22.46 0.32
C GLU A 187 -7.36 21.18 0.95
N SER A 188 -8.50 20.66 0.48
CA SER A 188 -9.24 19.62 1.21
C SER A 188 -10.09 18.73 0.31
N VAL A 189 -10.47 17.59 0.85
CA VAL A 189 -11.52 16.72 0.33
C VAL A 189 -12.66 16.76 1.36
N LEU A 190 -13.77 17.35 0.97
CA LEU A 190 -14.98 17.42 1.78
C LEU A 190 -15.88 16.24 1.40
N LEU A 191 -16.27 15.45 2.40
CA LEU A 191 -17.22 14.35 2.25
C LEU A 191 -18.50 14.71 2.98
N ASN A 192 -19.63 14.66 2.29
CA ASN A 192 -20.94 14.87 2.87
C ASN A 192 -21.71 13.56 2.84
N TYR A 193 -22.07 13.03 4.00
CA TYR A 193 -22.86 11.82 4.15
C TYR A 193 -24.24 12.16 4.70
N ARG A 194 -25.28 11.73 3.99
CA ARG A 194 -26.65 11.78 4.49
C ARG A 194 -27.09 10.37 4.87
N ILE A 195 -27.43 10.19 6.14
CA ILE A 195 -27.90 8.94 6.72
C ILE A 195 -29.26 9.23 7.32
N PHE A 196 -30.32 8.71 6.70
CA PHE A 196 -31.69 9.12 6.97
C PHE A 196 -31.83 10.65 6.86
N ASP A 197 -32.36 11.33 7.88
CA ASP A 197 -32.56 12.78 7.91
C ASP A 197 -31.37 13.56 8.49
N THR A 198 -30.25 12.89 8.80
CA THR A 198 -29.07 13.54 9.38
C THR A 198 -27.93 13.67 8.37
N GLU A 199 -27.36 14.86 8.31
CA GLU A 199 -26.22 15.20 7.47
C GLU A 199 -24.93 15.27 8.30
N TYR A 200 -23.89 14.62 7.80
CA TYR A 200 -22.56 14.59 8.42
C TYR A 200 -21.51 15.04 7.42
N ILE A 201 -20.72 16.03 7.81
CA ILE A 201 -19.66 16.59 6.97
C ILE A 201 -18.30 16.26 7.59
N LEU A 202 -17.42 15.66 6.79
CA LEU A 202 -16.02 15.43 7.12
C LEU A 202 -15.12 16.23 6.19
N ASP A 203 -14.14 16.93 6.78
CA ASP A 203 -13.16 17.75 6.07
C ASP A 203 -11.76 17.15 6.25
N PHE A 204 -11.26 16.50 5.20
CA PHE A 204 -9.92 15.93 5.18
C PHE A 204 -8.95 16.86 4.45
N LYS A 205 -7.94 17.37 5.15
CA LYS A 205 -6.92 18.22 4.53
C LYS A 205 -6.07 17.42 3.56
N ARG A 206 -5.77 17.97 2.39
CA ARG A 206 -4.91 17.32 1.40
C ARG A 206 -3.54 16.96 1.98
N ARG A 207 -2.96 17.87 2.77
CA ARG A 207 -1.71 17.57 3.49
C ARG A 207 -1.83 16.33 4.38
N GLN A 208 -2.95 16.19 5.10
CA GLN A 208 -3.20 15.05 5.98
C GLN A 208 -3.33 13.75 5.17
N ILE A 209 -4.11 13.74 4.09
CA ILE A 209 -4.27 12.58 3.20
C ILE A 209 -2.92 12.17 2.61
N ALA A 210 -2.10 13.13 2.19
CA ALA A 210 -0.79 12.87 1.59
C ALA A 210 0.23 12.29 2.58
N THR A 211 0.11 12.61 3.87
CA THR A 211 1.07 12.16 4.90
C THR A 211 0.59 10.97 5.73
N ASP A 212 -0.72 10.75 5.82
CA ASP A 212 -1.36 9.75 6.68
C ASP A 212 -2.66 9.25 6.06
N PHE A 213 -2.55 8.64 4.87
CA PHE A 213 -3.69 8.17 4.09
C PHE A 213 -4.55 7.19 4.89
N TRP A 214 -3.94 6.14 5.44
CA TRP A 214 -4.65 5.13 6.22
C TRP A 214 -5.17 5.68 7.55
N GLY A 215 -4.49 6.65 8.17
CA GLY A 215 -5.04 7.39 9.31
C GLY A 215 -6.31 8.17 8.95
N CYS A 216 -6.38 8.78 7.76
CA CYS A 216 -7.60 9.43 7.28
C CYS A 216 -8.73 8.42 7.05
N VAL A 217 -8.42 7.25 6.47
CA VAL A 217 -9.40 6.16 6.28
C VAL A 217 -9.89 5.63 7.63
N SER A 218 -9.00 5.42 8.59
CA SER A 218 -9.34 5.01 9.95
C SER A 218 -10.23 6.04 10.66
N GLN A 219 -9.93 7.34 10.50
CA GLN A 219 -10.77 8.43 11.01
C GLN A 219 -12.18 8.42 10.38
N LEU A 220 -12.28 8.14 9.09
CA LEU A 220 -13.55 7.99 8.38
C LEU A 220 -14.38 6.83 8.95
N ILE A 221 -13.77 5.65 9.10
CA ILE A 221 -14.42 4.46 9.66
C ILE A 221 -14.87 4.69 11.11
N ALA A 222 -14.02 5.31 11.93
CA ALA A 222 -14.38 5.66 13.31
C ALA A 222 -15.59 6.61 13.37
N SER A 223 -15.67 7.56 12.43
CA SER A 223 -16.82 8.46 12.31
C SER A 223 -18.10 7.69 11.98
N PHE A 224 -18.03 6.74 11.05
CA PHE A 224 -19.17 5.86 10.72
C PHE A 224 -19.66 5.05 11.92
N GLU A 225 -18.76 4.51 12.73
CA GLU A 225 -19.14 3.81 13.95
C GLU A 225 -19.83 4.73 14.96
N ALA A 226 -19.30 5.94 15.14
CA ALA A 226 -19.89 6.92 16.04
C ALA A 226 -21.29 7.33 15.59
N TRP A 227 -21.51 7.58 14.29
CA TRP A 227 -22.81 7.95 13.75
C TRP A 227 -23.84 6.83 13.90
N LYS A 228 -23.43 5.58 13.63
CA LYS A 228 -24.28 4.41 13.88
C LYS A 228 -24.74 4.39 15.34
N ARG A 229 -23.82 4.53 16.30
CA ARG A 229 -24.18 4.56 17.73
C ARG A 229 -25.15 5.68 18.07
N SER A 230 -24.92 6.90 17.58
CA SER A 230 -25.83 8.04 17.84
C SER A 230 -27.23 7.85 17.25
N GLY A 231 -27.35 7.19 16.09
CA GLY A 231 -28.65 6.85 15.49
C GLY A 231 -29.45 5.82 16.29
N TYR A 232 -28.79 4.84 16.92
CA TYR A 232 -29.44 3.79 17.72
C TYR A 232 -29.87 4.23 19.13
N VAL A 233 -29.37 5.35 19.67
CA VAL A 233 -29.80 5.87 20.98
C VAL A 233 -31.09 6.70 20.89
N SER A 234 -31.63 6.87 19.69
CA SER A 234 -32.81 7.71 19.41
C SER A 234 -34.14 6.94 19.34
N SER A 235 -34.16 5.64 19.64
CA SER A 235 -35.35 4.78 19.56
C SER A 235 -35.94 4.46 20.93
#